data_AF-A0A3M1QKA9-F1
#
_entry.id   AF-A0A3M1QKA9-F1
#
_cell.length_a   1.000
_cell.length_b   1.000
_cell.length_c   1.000
_cell.angle_alpha   90.00
_cell.angle_beta   90.00
_cell.angle_gamma   90.00
#
_symmetry.space_group_name_H-M   'P 1'
#
loop_
_entity.id
_entity.type
_entity.pdbx_description
1 polymer ?
#
loop_
_entity_poly.entity_id
_entity_poly.type
_entity_poly.pdbx_seq_one_letter_code
_entity_poly.pdbx_strand_id
1 'polypeptide(L)'
;MGHLTSRFVEHIRTWDTPSQVALVIALCLLVVSLFVAALGPDNLRQPSLIGFAGLILVTQVIVMWGNRVMVTPYTKAQRHYMAGEFDDACAILQQLYQQNEADLQAMTLLGNVYRQLGRLDESEHVLREALNEAPSHHFPLYGLGRTLLTQGRYNEAVTKIQQAFEAGAPVVIQFDLFEALYRQGNEDTLRTLIPELKDAAAEAHRRLMFQYILFRLGERTTLDDNLLREGLPHWVASVEVYAHTPYGKVLSEDVVEMQQLTASI
;
A
#
# COMPACT_ATOMS: atom_id res chain seq x y z
N MET A 1 19.80 -12.04 -24.48
CA MET A 1 18.75 -11.52 -25.39
C MET A 1 17.38 -12.21 -25.24
N GLY A 2 17.32 -13.51 -24.89
CA GLY A 2 16.03 -14.24 -24.76
C GLY A 2 15.13 -13.86 -23.58
N HIS A 3 15.67 -13.28 -22.50
CA HIS A 3 14.90 -12.95 -21.29
C HIS A 3 14.07 -11.65 -21.42
N LEU A 4 14.49 -10.74 -22.30
CA LEU A 4 13.77 -9.49 -22.57
C LEU A 4 12.62 -9.73 -23.53
N THR A 5 12.81 -10.61 -24.51
CA THR A 5 11.77 -10.97 -25.47
C THR A 5 10.69 -11.84 -24.84
N SER A 6 11.02 -12.75 -23.92
CA SER A 6 10.03 -13.56 -23.21
C SER A 6 9.11 -12.71 -22.33
N ARG A 7 9.69 -11.80 -21.53
CA ARG A 7 8.92 -10.86 -20.70
C ARG A 7 8.01 -10.00 -21.56
N PHE A 8 8.49 -9.44 -22.67
CA PHE A 8 7.67 -8.62 -23.54
C PHE A 8 6.48 -9.38 -24.16
N VAL A 9 6.68 -10.64 -24.56
CA VAL A 9 5.61 -11.49 -25.08
C VAL A 9 4.58 -11.84 -24.01
N GLU A 10 5.02 -12.11 -22.77
CA GLU A 10 4.11 -12.29 -21.63
C GLU A 10 3.28 -11.02 -21.36
N HIS A 11 3.86 -9.84 -21.51
CA HIS A 11 3.15 -8.57 -21.34
C HIS A 11 2.07 -8.34 -22.41
N ILE A 12 2.32 -8.72 -23.67
CA ILE A 12 1.29 -8.61 -24.71
C ILE A 12 0.08 -9.48 -24.36
N ARG A 13 0.28 -10.64 -23.72
CA ARG A 13 -0.82 -11.52 -23.31
C ARG A 13 -1.72 -10.91 -22.23
N THR A 14 -1.24 -9.94 -21.46
CA THR A 14 -2.05 -9.27 -20.44
C THR A 14 -2.88 -8.10 -21.00
N TRP A 15 -2.69 -7.71 -22.27
CA TRP A 15 -3.49 -6.66 -22.90
C TRP A 15 -4.92 -7.11 -23.19
N ASP A 16 -5.84 -6.16 -23.40
CA ASP A 16 -7.18 -6.48 -23.88
C ASP A 16 -7.13 -7.13 -25.27
N THR A 17 -8.07 -8.04 -25.56
CA THR A 17 -8.12 -8.79 -26.82
C THR A 17 -8.08 -7.89 -28.07
N PRO A 18 -8.81 -6.74 -28.12
CA PRO A 18 -8.69 -5.80 -29.23
C PRO A 18 -7.26 -5.30 -29.47
N SER A 19 -6.53 -4.89 -28.42
CA SER A 19 -5.12 -4.47 -28.53
C SER A 19 -4.22 -5.56 -29.13
N GLN A 20 -4.39 -6.80 -28.68
CA GLN A 20 -3.60 -7.93 -29.16
C GLN A 20 -3.85 -8.19 -30.65
N VAL A 21 -5.11 -8.22 -31.05
CA VAL A 21 -5.51 -8.43 -32.46
C VAL A 21 -4.99 -7.29 -33.34
N ALA A 22 -5.13 -6.03 -32.89
CA ALA A 22 -4.63 -4.87 -33.62
C ALA A 22 -3.11 -4.93 -33.83
N LEU A 23 -2.35 -5.33 -32.80
CA LEU A 23 -0.90 -5.49 -32.91
C LEU A 23 -0.51 -6.56 -33.94
N VAL A 24 -1.18 -7.72 -33.92
CA VAL A 24 -0.93 -8.81 -34.89
C VAL A 24 -1.21 -8.34 -36.32
N ILE A 25 -2.35 -7.69 -36.55
CA ILE A 25 -2.70 -7.15 -37.88
C ILE A 25 -1.66 -6.13 -38.34
N ALA A 26 -1.27 -5.20 -37.48
CA ALA A 26 -0.27 -4.18 -37.80
C ALA A 26 1.07 -4.81 -38.18
N LEU A 27 1.55 -5.80 -37.42
CA LEU A 27 2.79 -6.51 -37.72
C LEU A 27 2.72 -7.30 -39.04
N CYS A 28 1.60 -7.96 -39.33
CA CYS A 28 1.39 -8.65 -40.62
C CYS A 28 1.45 -7.67 -41.80
N LEU A 29 0.73 -6.55 -41.71
CA LEU A 29 0.75 -5.52 -42.75
C LEU A 29 2.13 -4.90 -42.90
N LEU A 30 2.88 -4.74 -41.82
CA LEU A 30 4.23 -4.17 -41.82
C LEU A 30 5.20 -5.09 -42.56
N VAL A 31 5.10 -6.41 -42.40
CA VAL A 31 5.85 -7.41 -43.19
C VAL A 31 5.50 -7.34 -44.67
N VAL A 32 4.20 -7.30 -45.00
CA VAL A 32 3.75 -7.20 -46.40
C VAL A 32 4.23 -5.89 -47.04
N SER A 33 4.11 -4.77 -46.33
CA SER A 33 4.54 -3.46 -46.81
C SER A 33 6.04 -3.40 -47.03
N LEU A 34 6.84 -4.02 -46.14
CA LEU A 34 8.29 -4.12 -46.30
C LEU A 34 8.66 -5.01 -47.50
N PHE A 35 7.96 -6.13 -47.68
CA PHE A 35 8.19 -7.04 -48.80
C PHE A 35 7.91 -6.36 -50.14
N VAL A 36 6.79 -5.64 -50.26
CA VAL A 36 6.46 -4.86 -51.47
C VAL A 36 7.46 -3.72 -51.69
N ALA A 37 7.92 -3.06 -50.62
CA ALA A 37 8.95 -2.03 -50.72
C ALA A 37 10.29 -2.56 -51.24
N ALA A 38 10.67 -3.76 -50.84
CA ALA A 38 11.95 -4.37 -51.20
C ALA A 38 11.93 -5.07 -52.57
N LEU A 39 10.87 -5.83 -52.87
CA LEU A 39 10.81 -6.76 -54.00
C LEU A 39 9.69 -6.43 -55.00
N GLY A 40 8.84 -5.45 -54.70
CA GLY A 40 7.72 -5.07 -55.55
C GLY A 40 8.12 -4.25 -56.78
N PRO A 41 7.18 -4.03 -57.72
CA PRO A 41 7.36 -3.19 -58.90
C PRO A 41 7.68 -1.73 -58.53
N ASP A 42 8.49 -1.03 -59.34
CA ASP A 42 9.01 0.31 -59.02
C ASP A 42 7.92 1.35 -58.71
N ASN A 43 6.76 1.26 -59.36
CA ASN A 43 5.63 2.15 -59.13
C ASN A 43 4.95 1.97 -57.76
N LEU A 44 5.16 0.84 -57.08
CA LEU A 44 4.56 0.54 -55.77
C LEU A 44 5.54 0.69 -54.61
N ARG A 45 6.86 0.78 -54.88
CA ARG A 45 7.90 0.87 -53.84
C ARG A 45 7.73 2.10 -52.95
N GLN A 46 7.62 3.31 -53.52
CA GLN A 46 7.45 4.53 -52.70
C GLN A 46 6.15 4.54 -51.87
N PRO A 47 4.96 4.23 -52.42
CA PRO A 47 3.75 4.11 -51.63
C PRO A 47 3.86 3.10 -50.48
N SER A 48 4.51 1.95 -50.72
CA SER A 48 4.69 0.93 -49.69
C SER A 48 5.69 1.33 -48.58
N LEU A 49 6.68 2.17 -48.88
CA LEU A 49 7.57 2.75 -47.87
C LEU A 49 6.83 3.75 -46.96
N ILE A 50 5.94 4.57 -47.53
CA ILE A 50 5.09 5.50 -46.76
C ILE A 50 4.12 4.69 -45.87
N GLY A 51 3.48 3.65 -46.43
CA GLY A 51 2.63 2.74 -45.67
C GLY A 51 3.37 2.04 -44.53
N PHE A 52 4.60 1.60 -44.77
CA PHE A 52 5.47 0.98 -43.77
C PHE A 52 5.80 1.95 -42.62
N ALA A 53 6.18 3.19 -42.93
CA ALA A 53 6.45 4.22 -41.92
C ALA A 53 5.19 4.56 -41.10
N GLY A 54 4.03 4.65 -41.74
CA GLY A 54 2.75 4.85 -41.07
C GLY A 54 2.39 3.68 -40.13
N LEU A 55 2.62 2.44 -40.56
CA LEU A 55 2.37 1.25 -39.73
C LEU A 55 3.30 1.17 -38.52
N ILE A 56 4.55 1.65 -38.62
CA ILE A 56 5.43 1.79 -37.45
C ILE A 56 4.80 2.73 -36.42
N LEU A 57 4.32 3.90 -36.83
CA LEU A 57 3.68 4.87 -35.93
C LEU A 57 2.41 4.29 -35.29
N VAL A 58 1.55 3.63 -36.06
CA VAL A 58 0.35 2.97 -35.55
C VAL A 58 0.72 1.87 -34.54
N THR A 59 1.75 1.09 -34.82
CA THR A 59 2.25 0.04 -33.91
C THR A 59 2.71 0.65 -32.58
N GLN A 60 3.43 1.78 -32.61
CA GLN A 60 3.84 2.49 -31.39
C GLN A 60 2.63 2.94 -30.56
N VAL A 61 1.58 3.47 -31.21
CA VAL A 61 0.34 3.88 -30.52
C VAL A 61 -0.39 2.67 -29.92
N ILE A 62 -0.47 1.56 -30.64
CA ILE A 62 -1.08 0.32 -30.12
C ILE A 62 -0.30 -0.18 -28.90
N VAL A 63 1.03 -0.18 -28.96
CA VAL A 63 1.87 -0.58 -27.82
C VAL A 63 1.65 0.36 -26.63
N MET A 64 1.62 1.67 -26.87
CA MET A 64 1.36 2.67 -25.82
C MET A 64 -0.03 2.49 -25.19
N TRP A 65 -1.04 2.16 -26.01
CA TRP A 65 -2.41 1.94 -25.54
C TRP A 65 -2.59 0.59 -24.83
N GLY A 66 -2.02 -0.49 -25.35
CA GLY A 66 -2.05 -1.81 -24.71
C GLY A 66 -1.32 -1.80 -23.36
N ASN A 67 -0.26 -1.00 -23.25
CA ASN A 67 0.51 -0.86 -22.01
C ASN A 67 -0.13 0.11 -20.98
N ARG A 68 -1.26 0.76 -21.28
CA ARG A 68 -1.88 1.77 -20.40
C ARG A 68 -2.44 1.19 -19.10
N VAL A 69 -2.79 -0.10 -19.08
CA VAL A 69 -3.31 -0.83 -17.90
C VAL A 69 -2.22 -1.74 -17.35
N MET A 70 -0.96 -1.31 -17.38
CA MET A 70 0.12 -2.08 -16.77
C MET A 70 -0.09 -2.13 -15.26
N VAL A 71 -0.77 -3.19 -14.82
CA VAL A 71 -0.85 -3.55 -13.42
C VAL A 71 0.48 -4.21 -13.10
N THR A 72 1.43 -3.41 -12.61
CA THR A 72 2.63 -3.99 -12.01
C THR A 72 2.21 -4.96 -10.90
N PRO A 73 2.96 -6.04 -10.64
CA PRO A 73 2.66 -6.95 -9.53
C PRO A 73 2.47 -6.19 -8.20
N TYR A 74 3.24 -5.12 -7.98
CA TYR A 74 3.06 -4.18 -6.87
C TYR A 74 1.67 -3.53 -6.87
N THR A 75 1.23 -2.89 -7.96
CA THR A 75 -0.11 -2.26 -8.02
C THR A 75 -1.25 -3.27 -7.92
N LYS A 76 -1.03 -4.52 -8.35
CA LYS A 76 -1.98 -5.62 -8.13
C LYS A 76 -2.09 -5.92 -6.63
N ALA A 77 -0.96 -6.13 -5.96
CA ALA A 77 -0.92 -6.39 -4.53
C ALA A 77 -1.49 -5.23 -3.71
N GLN A 78 -1.20 -3.99 -4.11
CA GLN A 78 -1.75 -2.79 -3.49
C GLN A 78 -3.28 -2.75 -3.59
N ARG A 79 -3.87 -3.16 -4.72
CA ARG A 79 -5.32 -3.25 -4.85
C ARG A 79 -5.92 -4.33 -3.95
N HIS A 80 -5.32 -5.51 -3.89
CA HIS A 80 -5.73 -6.56 -2.95
C HIS A 80 -5.64 -6.07 -1.49
N TYR A 81 -4.56 -5.36 -1.13
CA TYR A 81 -4.41 -4.75 0.19
C TYR A 81 -5.53 -3.75 0.51
N MET A 82 -5.88 -2.87 -0.44
CA MET A 82 -6.98 -1.91 -0.26
C MET A 82 -8.36 -2.58 -0.20
N ALA A 83 -8.52 -3.74 -0.83
CA ALA A 83 -9.74 -4.55 -0.76
C ALA A 83 -9.85 -5.38 0.54
N GLY A 84 -8.79 -5.42 1.36
CA GLY A 84 -8.72 -6.28 2.55
C GLY A 84 -8.37 -7.74 2.25
N GLU A 85 -8.04 -8.05 0.99
CA GLU A 85 -7.64 -9.38 0.52
C GLU A 85 -6.15 -9.61 0.82
N PHE A 86 -5.82 -9.69 2.11
CA PHE A 86 -4.42 -9.68 2.56
C PHE A 86 -3.64 -10.94 2.15
N ASP A 87 -4.28 -12.10 2.07
CA ASP A 87 -3.65 -13.34 1.61
C ASP A 87 -3.21 -13.24 0.13
N ASP A 88 -4.06 -12.71 -0.74
CA ASP A 88 -3.74 -12.50 -2.16
C ASP A 88 -2.62 -11.46 -2.34
N ALA A 89 -2.69 -10.37 -1.57
CA ALA A 89 -1.63 -9.36 -1.54
C ALA A 89 -0.29 -9.97 -1.08
N CYS A 90 -0.34 -10.81 -0.03
CA CYS A 90 0.83 -11.50 0.52
C CYS A 90 1.47 -12.41 -0.52
N ALA A 91 0.69 -13.23 -1.22
CA ALA A 91 1.20 -14.16 -2.22
C ALA A 91 1.99 -13.44 -3.32
N ILE A 92 1.46 -12.32 -3.82
CA ILE A 92 2.11 -11.53 -4.88
C ILE A 92 3.40 -10.87 -4.36
N LEU A 93 3.36 -10.23 -3.20
CA LEU A 93 4.50 -9.51 -2.64
C LEU A 93 5.60 -10.46 -2.17
N GLN A 94 5.24 -11.61 -1.61
CA GLN A 94 6.19 -12.64 -1.20
C GLN A 94 6.92 -13.21 -2.42
N GLN A 95 6.22 -13.41 -3.55
CA GLN A 95 6.86 -13.81 -4.80
C GLN A 95 7.89 -12.76 -5.28
N LEU A 96 7.53 -11.46 -5.28
CA LEU A 96 8.46 -10.39 -5.63
C LEU A 96 9.69 -10.38 -4.74
N TYR A 97 9.47 -10.53 -3.43
CA TYR A 97 10.52 -10.55 -2.43
C TYR A 97 11.47 -11.74 -2.61
N GLN A 98 10.95 -12.95 -2.81
CA GLN A 98 11.75 -14.16 -3.09
C GLN A 98 12.55 -14.08 -4.39
N GLN A 99 12.06 -13.33 -5.38
CA GLN A 99 12.73 -13.14 -6.66
C GLN A 99 13.77 -12.01 -6.63
N ASN A 100 13.97 -11.34 -5.49
CA ASN A 100 14.77 -10.11 -5.35
C ASN A 100 14.30 -9.00 -6.32
N GLU A 101 13.00 -8.97 -6.62
CA GLU A 101 12.36 -7.95 -7.47
C GLU A 101 11.50 -6.98 -6.63
N ALA A 102 11.44 -7.17 -5.31
CA ALA A 102 10.78 -6.24 -4.40
C ALA A 102 11.64 -4.99 -4.19
N ASP A 103 11.09 -3.83 -4.55
CA ASP A 103 11.63 -2.55 -4.16
C ASP A 103 11.20 -2.18 -2.73
N LEU A 104 11.71 -1.05 -2.23
CA LEU A 104 11.41 -0.56 -0.89
C LEU A 104 9.89 -0.40 -0.62
N GLN A 105 9.13 -0.02 -1.65
CA GLN A 105 7.67 0.13 -1.55
C GLN A 105 6.99 -1.23 -1.40
N ALA A 106 7.38 -2.22 -2.21
CA ALA A 106 6.90 -3.60 -2.11
C ALA A 106 7.27 -4.24 -0.77
N MET A 107 8.49 -4.04 -0.27
CA MET A 107 8.91 -4.53 1.05
C MET A 107 8.09 -3.90 2.19
N THR A 108 7.87 -2.58 2.13
CA THR A 108 7.03 -1.89 3.11
C THR A 108 5.59 -2.43 3.08
N LEU A 109 5.03 -2.59 1.88
CA LEU A 109 3.68 -3.12 1.73
C LEU A 109 3.59 -4.57 2.21
N LEU A 110 4.61 -5.40 1.96
CA LEU A 110 4.69 -6.77 2.45
C LEU A 110 4.69 -6.81 3.99
N GLY A 111 5.48 -5.95 4.64
CA GLY A 111 5.45 -5.81 6.10
C GLY A 111 4.05 -5.40 6.60
N ASN A 112 3.43 -4.41 5.97
CA ASN A 112 2.07 -4.01 6.30
C ASN A 112 1.05 -5.14 6.15
N VAL A 113 1.16 -5.95 5.08
CA VAL A 113 0.32 -7.14 4.86
C VAL A 113 0.56 -8.18 5.95
N TYR A 114 1.80 -8.50 6.27
CA TYR A 114 2.13 -9.43 7.36
C TYR A 114 1.55 -8.97 8.70
N ARG A 115 1.60 -7.67 9.00
CA ARG A 115 0.94 -7.12 10.19
C ARG A 115 -0.56 -7.36 10.17
N GLN A 116 -1.26 -7.10 9.05
CA GLN A 116 -2.71 -7.35 8.95
C GLN A 116 -3.08 -8.83 9.04
N LEU A 117 -2.16 -9.73 8.67
CA LEU A 117 -2.32 -11.18 8.84
C LEU A 117 -1.92 -11.67 10.25
N GLY A 118 -1.55 -10.77 11.17
CA GLY A 118 -1.07 -11.12 12.51
C GLY A 118 0.32 -11.76 12.54
N ARG A 119 1.02 -11.81 11.42
CA ARG A 119 2.39 -12.36 11.23
C ARG A 119 3.44 -11.31 11.59
N LEU A 120 3.45 -10.90 12.87
CA LEU A 120 4.20 -9.73 13.32
C LEU A 120 5.72 -9.87 13.19
N ASP A 121 6.27 -11.05 13.42
CA ASP A 121 7.73 -11.27 13.34
C ASP A 121 8.23 -11.15 11.90
N GLU A 122 7.46 -11.65 10.93
CA GLU A 122 7.76 -11.53 9.51
C GLU A 122 7.61 -10.09 9.01
N SER A 123 6.62 -9.37 9.54
CA SER A 123 6.49 -7.93 9.32
C SER A 123 7.75 -7.18 9.77
N GLU A 124 8.17 -7.40 11.02
CA GLU A 124 9.35 -6.76 11.58
C GLU A 124 10.61 -7.09 10.77
N HIS A 125 10.79 -8.35 10.39
CA HIS A 125 11.95 -8.79 9.62
C HIS A 125 12.09 -8.03 8.29
N VAL A 126 11.04 -8.07 7.45
CA VAL A 126 11.08 -7.41 6.12
C VAL A 126 11.21 -5.89 6.25
N LEU A 127 10.56 -5.27 7.24
CA LEU A 127 10.67 -3.83 7.46
C LEU A 127 12.06 -3.41 7.94
N ARG A 128 12.73 -4.24 8.76
CA ARG A 128 14.12 -3.99 9.16
C ARG A 128 15.08 -4.15 8.00
N GLU A 129 14.86 -5.11 7.10
CA GLU A 129 15.65 -5.21 5.87
C GLU A 129 15.47 -3.99 4.97
N ALA A 130 14.23 -3.53 4.77
CA ALA A 130 13.95 -2.30 4.04
C ALA A 130 14.70 -1.08 4.65
N LEU A 131 14.78 -1.01 5.98
CA LEU A 131 15.54 0.03 6.68
C LEU A 131 17.06 -0.14 6.59
N ASN A 132 17.57 -1.36 6.35
CA ASN A 132 19.00 -1.53 6.08
C ASN A 132 19.38 -0.93 4.72
N GLU A 133 18.46 -0.98 3.74
CA GLU A 133 18.66 -0.34 2.43
C GLU A 133 18.45 1.17 2.48
N ALA A 134 17.42 1.63 3.20
CA ALA A 134 17.08 3.05 3.31
C ALA A 134 16.73 3.45 4.77
N PRO A 135 17.75 3.74 5.61
CA PRO A 135 17.57 3.93 7.06
C PRO A 135 16.66 5.08 7.48
N SER A 136 16.57 6.13 6.65
CA SER A 136 15.76 7.32 6.91
C SER A 136 14.45 7.34 6.12
N HIS A 137 14.07 6.24 5.46
CA HIS A 137 12.85 6.24 4.67
C HIS A 137 11.62 6.13 5.57
N HIS A 138 10.73 7.12 5.47
CA HIS A 138 9.60 7.24 6.41
C HIS A 138 8.59 6.08 6.31
N PHE A 139 8.33 5.53 5.12
CA PHE A 139 7.41 4.40 4.91
C PHE A 139 7.75 3.14 5.76
N PRO A 140 8.95 2.52 5.65
CA PRO A 140 9.29 1.36 6.47
C PRO A 140 9.50 1.72 7.95
N LEU A 141 9.94 2.94 8.29
CA LEU A 141 10.00 3.41 9.69
C LEU A 141 8.61 3.37 10.34
N TYR A 142 7.61 3.91 9.65
CA TYR A 142 6.23 3.94 10.11
C TYR A 142 5.63 2.53 10.18
N GLY A 143 5.83 1.70 9.15
CA GLY A 143 5.40 0.30 9.15
C GLY A 143 5.98 -0.48 10.33
N LEU A 144 7.27 -0.26 10.65
CA LEU A 144 7.94 -0.91 11.78
C LEU A 144 7.37 -0.39 13.10
N GLY A 145 7.17 0.92 13.23
CA GLY A 145 6.53 1.53 14.40
C GLY A 145 5.17 0.92 14.72
N ARG A 146 4.30 0.73 13.73
CA ARG A 146 2.98 0.08 13.91
C ARG A 146 3.08 -1.40 14.25
N THR A 147 4.06 -2.10 13.67
CA THR A 147 4.31 -3.52 13.99
C THR A 147 4.74 -3.66 15.45
N LEU A 148 5.66 -2.82 15.91
CA LEU A 148 6.14 -2.78 17.29
C LEU A 148 5.03 -2.40 18.28
N LEU A 149 4.16 -1.46 17.91
CA LEU A 149 2.97 -1.11 18.70
C LEU A 149 2.07 -2.33 18.90
N THR A 150 1.83 -3.08 17.82
CA THR A 150 1.01 -4.31 17.85
C THR A 150 1.67 -5.44 18.67
N GLN A 151 3.00 -5.52 18.66
CA GLN A 151 3.76 -6.44 19.52
C GLN A 151 3.80 -6.01 21.00
N GLY A 152 3.30 -4.82 21.36
CA GLY A 152 3.37 -4.27 22.72
C GLY A 152 4.72 -3.61 23.08
N ARG A 153 5.61 -3.42 22.10
CA ARG A 153 6.94 -2.82 22.27
C ARG A 153 6.87 -1.29 22.16
N TYR A 154 6.15 -0.65 23.09
CA TYR A 154 5.76 0.76 22.99
C TYR A 154 6.94 1.73 22.92
N ASN A 155 8.00 1.50 23.70
CA ASN A 155 9.21 2.36 23.67
C ASN A 155 9.85 2.43 22.26
N GLU A 156 9.96 1.27 21.60
CA GLU A 156 10.53 1.19 20.26
C GLU A 156 9.54 1.73 19.21
N ALA A 157 8.24 1.47 19.39
CA ALA A 157 7.19 2.00 18.53
C ALA A 157 7.22 3.55 18.49
N VAL A 158 7.22 4.20 19.66
CA VAL A 158 7.34 5.67 19.79
C VAL A 158 8.56 6.17 19.03
N THR A 159 9.73 5.54 19.26
CA THR A 159 10.98 5.92 18.58
C THR A 159 10.85 5.83 17.06
N LYS A 160 10.28 4.74 16.53
CA LYS A 160 10.18 4.52 15.08
C LYS A 160 9.14 5.40 14.40
N ILE A 161 8.01 5.65 15.06
CA ILE A 161 6.99 6.57 14.54
C ILE A 161 7.52 8.01 14.55
N GLN A 162 8.23 8.42 15.61
CA GLN A 162 8.88 9.73 15.69
C GLN A 162 9.92 9.91 14.58
N GLN A 163 10.79 8.92 14.37
CA GLN A 163 11.75 8.93 13.26
C GLN A 163 11.06 9.01 11.90
N ALA A 164 9.92 8.33 11.71
CA ALA A 164 9.15 8.43 10.47
C ALA A 164 8.60 9.84 10.25
N PHE A 165 8.13 10.50 11.31
CA PHE A 165 7.62 11.87 11.25
C PHE A 165 8.74 12.87 10.90
N GLU A 166 9.89 12.76 11.56
CA GLU A 166 11.08 13.56 11.27
C GLU A 166 11.60 13.35 9.84
N ALA A 167 11.41 12.15 9.28
CA ALA A 167 11.72 11.81 7.90
C ALA A 167 10.68 12.29 6.86
N GLY A 168 9.67 13.06 7.28
CA GLY A 168 8.68 13.68 6.39
C GLY A 168 7.40 12.88 6.17
N ALA A 169 7.09 11.91 7.04
CA ALA A 169 5.77 11.29 7.03
C ALA A 169 4.66 12.33 7.32
N PRO A 170 3.45 12.12 6.78
CA PRO A 170 2.32 13.04 7.00
C PRO A 170 1.89 13.08 8.47
N VAL A 171 1.37 14.24 8.91
CA VAL A 171 0.89 14.47 10.29
C VAL A 171 -0.08 13.40 10.81
N VAL A 172 -0.83 12.73 9.92
CA VAL A 172 -1.76 11.65 10.30
C VAL A 172 -1.09 10.51 11.08
N ILE A 173 0.23 10.29 10.91
CA ILE A 173 0.94 9.25 11.68
C ILE A 173 1.12 9.61 13.15
N GLN A 174 1.01 10.90 13.52
CA GLN A 174 1.10 11.32 14.90
C GLN A 174 -0.09 10.84 15.75
N PHE A 175 -1.22 10.46 15.14
CA PHE A 175 -2.29 9.75 15.87
C PHE A 175 -1.82 8.40 16.42
N ASP A 176 -1.01 7.67 15.64
CA ASP A 176 -0.44 6.39 16.09
C ASP A 176 0.70 6.62 17.10
N LEU A 177 1.43 7.74 16.99
CA LEU A 177 2.39 8.18 18.02
C LEU A 177 1.68 8.50 19.33
N PHE A 178 0.55 9.20 19.27
CA PHE A 178 -0.28 9.54 20.41
C PHE A 178 -0.80 8.30 21.12
N GLU A 179 -1.31 7.32 20.38
CA GLU A 179 -1.66 6.01 20.94
C GLU A 179 -0.44 5.32 21.56
N ALA A 180 0.70 5.27 20.85
CA ALA A 180 1.90 4.63 21.37
C ALA A 180 2.42 5.26 22.67
N LEU A 181 2.37 6.60 22.80
CA LEU A 181 2.72 7.34 24.01
C LEU A 181 1.74 7.05 25.16
N TYR A 182 0.45 6.93 24.85
CA TYR A 182 -0.57 6.55 25.83
C TYR A 182 -0.29 5.15 26.40
N ARG A 183 -0.02 4.17 25.52
CA ARG A 183 0.32 2.80 25.91
C ARG A 183 1.65 2.71 26.66
N GLN A 184 2.61 3.57 26.32
CA GLN A 184 3.88 3.71 27.03
C GLN A 184 3.69 4.28 28.45
N GLY A 185 2.64 5.07 28.68
CA GLY A 185 2.40 5.81 29.92
C GLY A 185 3.12 7.15 30.00
N ASN A 186 3.62 7.70 28.89
CA ASN A 186 4.29 9.00 28.84
C ASN A 186 3.27 10.12 28.58
N GLU A 187 2.50 10.45 29.62
CA GLU A 187 1.45 11.46 29.53
C GLU A 187 1.98 12.87 29.22
N ASP A 188 3.17 13.21 29.72
CA ASP A 188 3.75 14.55 29.53
C ASP A 188 3.96 14.85 28.04
N THR A 189 4.60 13.93 27.33
CA THR A 189 4.85 14.09 25.88
C THR A 189 3.55 13.97 25.10
N LEU A 190 2.66 13.06 25.52
CA LEU A 190 1.35 12.88 24.91
C LEU A 190 0.52 14.17 24.92
N ARG A 191 0.48 14.89 26.05
CA ARG A 191 -0.30 16.13 26.19
C ARG A 191 0.20 17.25 25.28
N THR A 192 1.49 17.26 24.92
CA THR A 192 2.02 18.24 23.97
C THR A 192 1.50 18.06 22.54
N LEU A 193 1.05 16.86 22.16
CA LEU A 193 0.53 16.57 20.82
C LEU A 193 -0.96 16.91 20.67
N ILE A 194 -1.69 17.10 21.78
CA ILE A 194 -3.14 17.34 21.76
C ILE A 194 -3.52 18.54 20.88
N PRO A 195 -2.88 19.71 20.98
CA PRO A 195 -3.27 20.88 20.18
C PRO A 195 -3.06 20.67 18.67
N GLU A 196 -2.01 19.96 18.27
CA GLU A 196 -1.70 19.66 16.87
C GLU A 196 -2.72 18.69 16.26
N LEU A 197 -3.09 17.65 17.02
CA LEU A 197 -3.98 16.59 16.53
C LEU A 197 -5.45 16.96 16.54
N LYS A 198 -5.87 17.91 17.39
CA LYS A 198 -7.28 18.28 17.57
C LYS A 198 -7.94 18.72 16.26
N ASP A 199 -7.22 19.48 15.44
CA ASP A 199 -7.71 20.04 14.18
C ASP A 199 -7.16 19.29 12.95
N ALA A 200 -6.36 18.24 13.16
CA ALA A 200 -5.77 17.46 12.08
C ALA A 200 -6.82 16.59 11.37
N ALA A 201 -6.78 16.59 10.03
CA ALA A 201 -7.62 15.72 9.22
C ALA A 201 -7.17 14.26 9.36
N ALA A 202 -8.10 13.40 9.80
CA ALA A 202 -7.87 11.97 9.95
C ALA A 202 -9.16 11.16 9.76
N GLU A 203 -9.01 9.87 9.50
CA GLU A 203 -10.10 8.90 9.36
C GLU A 203 -10.87 8.77 10.68
N ALA A 204 -12.13 8.35 10.59
CA ALA A 204 -13.03 8.24 11.75
C ALA A 204 -12.45 7.36 12.87
N HIS A 205 -11.84 6.23 12.55
CA HIS A 205 -11.25 5.33 13.55
C HIS A 205 -10.09 5.97 14.32
N ARG A 206 -9.19 6.70 13.65
CA ARG A 206 -8.08 7.43 14.32
C ARG A 206 -8.60 8.54 15.22
N ARG A 207 -9.55 9.33 14.71
CA ARG A 207 -10.21 10.39 15.51
C ARG A 207 -10.94 9.80 16.72
N LEU A 208 -11.59 8.63 16.57
CA LEU A 208 -12.25 7.94 17.67
C LEU A 208 -11.26 7.53 18.75
N MET A 209 -10.16 6.85 18.38
CA MET A 209 -9.13 6.44 19.35
C MET A 209 -8.53 7.65 20.07
N PHE A 210 -8.26 8.73 19.34
CA PHE A 210 -7.80 9.98 19.94
C PHE A 210 -8.80 10.55 20.96
N GLN A 211 -10.08 10.67 20.61
CA GLN A 211 -11.09 11.17 21.54
C GLN A 211 -11.28 10.25 22.75
N TYR A 212 -11.19 8.94 22.54
CA TYR A 212 -11.26 7.95 23.60
C TYR A 212 -10.11 8.08 24.59
N ILE A 213 -8.88 8.23 24.11
CA ILE A 213 -7.72 8.46 24.98
C ILE A 213 -7.89 9.78 25.75
N LEU A 214 -8.38 10.85 25.11
CA LEU A 214 -8.68 12.11 25.82
C LEU A 214 -9.74 11.95 26.91
N PHE A 215 -10.77 11.14 26.65
CA PHE A 215 -11.78 10.79 27.65
C PHE A 215 -11.15 10.05 28.84
N ARG A 216 -10.29 9.05 28.58
CA ARG A 216 -9.56 8.30 29.62
C ARG A 216 -8.62 9.17 30.44
N LEU A 217 -8.07 10.25 29.85
CA LEU A 217 -7.20 11.22 30.51
C LEU A 217 -7.97 12.33 31.26
N GLY A 218 -9.30 12.35 31.18
CA GLY A 218 -10.13 13.40 31.77
C GLY A 218 -10.10 14.74 31.03
N GLU A 219 -9.49 14.80 29.84
CA GLU A 219 -9.45 15.99 28.97
C GLU A 219 -10.77 16.20 28.22
N ARG A 220 -11.67 15.20 28.27
CA ARG A 220 -12.98 15.20 27.64
C ARG A 220 -13.97 14.40 28.48
N THR A 221 -15.23 14.81 28.50
CA THR A 221 -16.29 14.18 29.30
C THR A 221 -17.20 13.24 28.50
N THR A 222 -17.32 13.42 27.19
CA THR A 222 -18.16 12.58 26.32
C THR A 222 -17.50 12.32 24.97
N LEU A 223 -17.80 11.16 24.39
CA LEU A 223 -17.42 10.82 23.01
C LEU A 223 -18.50 11.26 22.03
N ASP A 224 -18.12 11.52 20.78
CA ASP A 224 -19.06 11.84 19.71
C ASP A 224 -19.73 10.56 19.18
N ASP A 225 -21.06 10.50 19.25
CA ASP A 225 -21.88 9.34 18.85
C ASP A 225 -21.73 8.98 17.36
N ASN A 226 -21.63 9.99 16.50
CA ASN A 226 -21.44 9.75 15.07
C ASN A 226 -20.05 9.16 14.85
N LEU A 227 -19.05 9.65 15.59
CA LEU A 227 -17.70 9.15 15.51
C LEU A 227 -17.57 7.72 16.04
N LEU A 228 -18.31 7.36 17.11
CA LEU A 228 -18.43 5.99 17.57
C LEU A 228 -19.03 5.10 16.46
N ARG A 229 -20.13 5.51 15.83
CA ARG A 229 -20.77 4.74 14.75
C ARG A 229 -19.85 4.51 13.55
N GLU A 230 -19.07 5.52 13.17
CA GLU A 230 -18.17 5.46 12.02
C GLU A 230 -16.84 4.74 12.32
N GLY A 231 -16.26 4.97 13.50
CA GLY A 231 -14.92 4.53 13.85
C GLY A 231 -14.85 3.18 14.57
N LEU A 232 -15.85 2.83 15.37
CA LEU A 232 -15.82 1.63 16.22
C LEU A 232 -15.75 0.31 15.45
N PRO A 233 -16.44 0.13 14.30
CA PRO A 233 -16.34 -1.13 13.54
C PRO A 233 -14.91 -1.49 13.13
N HIS A 234 -14.06 -0.49 12.87
CA HIS A 234 -12.65 -0.72 12.56
C HIS A 234 -11.87 -1.33 13.74
N TRP A 235 -12.09 -0.80 14.94
CA TRP A 235 -11.41 -1.27 16.15
C TRP A 235 -11.93 -2.65 16.58
N VAL A 236 -13.23 -2.91 16.44
CA VAL A 236 -13.82 -4.24 16.65
C VAL A 236 -13.15 -5.27 15.74
N ALA A 237 -13.05 -5.00 14.43
CA ALA A 237 -12.35 -5.90 13.51
C ALA A 237 -10.86 -6.07 13.86
N SER A 238 -10.21 -5.00 14.32
CA SER A 238 -8.80 -5.05 14.73
C SER A 238 -8.57 -5.93 15.97
N VAL A 239 -9.52 -5.98 16.91
CA VAL A 239 -9.45 -6.89 18.07
C VAL A 239 -9.41 -8.34 17.62
N GLU A 240 -10.23 -8.73 16.64
CA GLU A 240 -10.25 -10.10 16.12
C GLU A 240 -8.91 -10.47 15.48
N VAL A 241 -8.36 -9.58 14.65
CA VAL A 241 -7.08 -9.78 13.97
C VAL A 241 -5.91 -9.90 14.95
N TYR A 242 -5.93 -9.12 16.03
CA TYR A 242 -4.83 -9.03 16.98
C TYR A 242 -5.08 -9.76 18.30
N ALA A 243 -6.10 -10.63 18.38
CA ALA A 243 -6.50 -11.28 19.63
C ALA A 243 -5.37 -12.05 20.33
N HIS A 244 -4.39 -12.57 19.57
CA HIS A 244 -3.22 -13.29 20.08
C HIS A 244 -2.07 -12.38 20.55
N THR A 245 -2.17 -11.06 20.36
CA THR A 245 -1.10 -10.12 20.63
C THR A 245 -1.33 -9.38 21.96
N PRO A 246 -0.27 -8.84 22.61
CA PRO A 246 -0.44 -7.97 23.78
C PRO A 246 -1.30 -6.76 23.47
N TYR A 247 -1.16 -6.18 22.27
CA TYR A 247 -1.95 -5.04 21.84
C TYR A 247 -3.45 -5.37 21.72
N GLY A 248 -3.81 -6.51 21.11
CA GLY A 248 -5.20 -6.89 20.95
C GLY A 248 -5.92 -7.14 22.27
N LYS A 249 -5.21 -7.64 23.29
CA LYS A 249 -5.78 -7.78 24.64
C LYS A 249 -6.19 -6.44 25.22
N VAL A 250 -5.28 -5.46 25.20
CA VAL A 250 -5.59 -4.11 25.73
C VAL A 250 -6.64 -3.41 24.86
N LEU A 251 -6.52 -3.53 23.54
CA LEU A 251 -7.51 -2.97 22.62
C LEU A 251 -8.91 -3.56 22.84
N SER A 252 -9.02 -4.83 23.22
CA SER A 252 -10.30 -5.46 23.51
C SER A 252 -11.01 -4.82 24.71
N GLU A 253 -10.26 -4.44 25.75
CA GLU A 253 -10.79 -3.73 26.91
C GLU A 253 -11.30 -2.34 26.51
N ASP A 254 -10.52 -1.62 25.70
CA ASP A 254 -10.91 -0.30 25.21
C ASP A 254 -12.17 -0.34 24.34
N VAL A 255 -12.27 -1.32 23.44
CA VAL A 255 -13.43 -1.50 22.57
C VAL A 255 -14.69 -1.82 23.38
N VAL A 256 -14.57 -2.64 24.43
CA VAL A 256 -15.70 -2.93 25.34
C VAL A 256 -16.17 -1.66 26.04
N GLU A 257 -15.24 -0.82 26.52
CA GLU A 257 -15.59 0.45 27.14
C GLU A 257 -16.27 1.40 26.15
N MET A 258 -15.73 1.55 24.92
CA MET A 258 -16.36 2.34 23.86
C MET A 258 -17.79 1.85 23.53
N GLN A 259 -18.03 0.54 23.52
CA GLN A 259 -19.36 -0.04 23.30
C GLN A 259 -20.33 0.27 24.45
N GLN A 260 -19.87 0.22 25.70
CA GLN A 260 -20.68 0.58 26.87
C GLN A 260 -21.07 2.05 26.86
N LEU A 261 -20.14 2.93 26.46
CA LEU A 261 -20.41 4.36 26.28
C LEU A 261 -21.44 4.61 25.18
N THR A 262 -21.44 3.80 24.11
CA THR A 262 -22.46 3.89 23.05
C THR A 262 -23.85 3.44 23.54
N ALA A 263 -23.93 2.41 24.39
CA ALA A 263 -25.19 1.85 24.89
C ALA A 263 -25.84 2.68 26.01
N SER A 264 -25.12 3.65 26.58
CA SER A 264 -25.60 4.52 27.67
C SER A 264 -26.29 5.80 27.17
N ILE A 265 -26.54 5.89 25.86
CA ILE A 265 -27.08 7.04 25.12
C ILE A 265 -28.42 6.66 24.50
#